data_AF-A0A0S8H609-F1
#
_entry.id   AF-A0A0S8H609-F1
#
_cell.length_a   1.000
_cell.length_b   1.000
_cell.length_c   1.000
_cell.angle_alpha   90.00
_cell.angle_beta   90.00
_cell.angle_gamma   90.00
#
_symmetry.space_group_name_H-M   'P 1'
#
loop_
_entity.id
_entity.type
_entity.pdbx_description
1 polymer ?
#
loop_
_entity_poly.entity_id
_entity_poly.type
_entity_poly.pdbx_seq_one_letter_code
_entity_poly.pdbx_strand_id
1 'polypeptide(L)' 'MFDSGLGGLTVVRQILQRMPGEDIVYLGDSARVPYGTKSPQTIRQFALQDAAFLLRFDPKIIVAACNTASAVALEELR' A
#
# COMPACT_ATOMS: atom_id res chain seq x y z
N MET A 1 -2.57 5.38 0.36
CA MET A 1 -1.82 4.31 -0.33
C MET A 1 -0.81 3.69 0.62
N PHE A 2 -0.43 2.42 0.40
CA PHE A 2 0.58 1.75 1.20
C PHE A 2 1.62 1.02 0.35
N ASP A 3 2.82 0.86 0.89
CA ASP A 3 3.89 0.04 0.36
C ASP A 3 4.62 -0.66 1.51
N SER A 4 5.31 -1.76 1.21
CA SER A 4 6.20 -2.40 2.17
C SER A 4 7.33 -1.48 2.64
N GLY A 5 7.73 -0.45 1.88
CA GLY A 5 8.77 0.47 2.33
C GLY A 5 8.68 1.85 1.68
N LEU A 6 9.79 2.31 1.10
CA LEU A 6 9.89 3.61 0.41
C LEU A 6 9.76 3.50 -1.12
N GLY A 7 9.71 2.29 -1.67
CA GLY A 7 9.65 2.07 -3.12
C GLY A 7 8.38 2.65 -3.74
N GLY A 8 7.28 2.64 -2.99
CA GLY A 8 5.99 3.21 -3.36
C GLY A 8 6.00 4.72 -3.59
N LEU A 9 7.02 5.45 -3.13
CA LEU A 9 7.17 6.88 -3.44
C LEU A 9 7.35 7.15 -4.94
N THR A 10 7.84 6.17 -5.71
CA THR A 10 7.89 6.27 -7.18
C THR A 10 6.49 6.33 -7.79
N VAL A 11 5.53 5.60 -7.21
CA VAL A 11 4.10 5.64 -7.59
C VAL A 11 3.48 6.97 -7.16
N VAL A 12 3.75 7.45 -5.93
CA VAL A 12 3.32 8.78 -5.48
C VAL A 12 3.73 9.85 -6.47
N ARG A 13 5.01 9.85 -6.89
CA ARG A 13 5.51 10.82 -7.87
C ARG A 13 4.72 10.79 -9.18
N GLN A 14 4.36 9.62 -9.68
CA GLN A 14 3.55 9.51 -10.90
C GLN A 14 2.11 9.99 -10.71
N ILE A 15 1.50 9.75 -9.54
CA ILE A 15 0.16 10.25 -9.25
C ILE A 15 0.17 11.77 -9.17
N LEU A 16 1.10 12.38 -8.42
CA LEU A 16 1.21 13.84 -8.32
C LEU A 16 1.41 14.50 -9.69
N GLN A 17 2.10 13.84 -10.62
CA GLN A 17 2.29 14.34 -11.99
C GLN A 17 1.01 14.28 -12.84
N ARG A 18 0.20 13.23 -12.69
CA ARG A 18 -1.01 13.01 -13.52
C ARG A 18 -2.29 13.56 -12.90
N MET A 19 -2.32 13.68 -11.58
CA MET A 19 -3.46 14.06 -10.75
C MET A 19 -3.01 15.06 -9.68
N PRO A 20 -2.55 16.26 -10.06
CA PRO A 20 -1.93 17.22 -9.13
C PRO A 20 -2.89 17.80 -8.09
N GLY A 21 -4.20 17.64 -8.25
CA GLY A 21 -5.21 18.12 -7.31
C GLY A 21 -5.58 17.12 -6.20
N GLU A 22 -4.87 15.99 -6.11
CA GLU A 22 -5.17 14.94 -5.15
C GLU A 22 -4.28 14.99 -3.93
N ASP A 23 -4.90 14.88 -2.76
CA ASP A 23 -4.19 14.65 -1.50
C ASP A 23 -3.82 13.17 -1.36
N ILE A 24 -2.58 12.90 -0.93
CA ILE A 24 -2.05 11.54 -0.81
C ILE A 24 -1.60 11.28 0.62
N VAL A 25 -2.28 10.35 1.29
CA VAL A 25 -1.78 9.72 2.52
C VAL A 25 -0.93 8.51 2.13
N TYR A 26 0.33 8.50 2.53
CA TYR A 26 1.28 7.41 2.28
C TYR A 26 1.64 6.67 3.57
N LEU A 27 1.44 5.35 3.58
CA LEU A 27 1.92 4.46 4.64
C LEU A 27 3.07 3.60 4.09
N GLY A 28 4.29 3.81 4.60
CA GLY A 28 5.43 2.94 4.32
C GLY A 28 5.64 1.97 5.46
N ASP A 29 5.41 0.68 5.24
CA ASP A 29 5.49 -0.35 6.27
C ASP A 29 6.91 -0.88 6.52
N SER A 30 7.83 0.05 6.78
CA SER A 30 9.26 -0.27 6.96
C SER A 30 9.55 -1.21 8.12
N ALA A 31 8.67 -1.27 9.13
CA ALA A 31 8.83 -2.12 10.31
C ALA A 31 8.71 -3.63 10.01
N ARG A 32 8.06 -4.03 8.90
CA ARG A 32 7.81 -5.43 8.55
C ARG A 32 8.51 -5.86 7.24
N VAL A 33 9.40 -5.01 6.71
CA VAL A 33 10.23 -5.32 5.54
C VAL A 33 11.21 -6.47 5.82
N PRO A 34 11.52 -7.32 4.83
CA PRO A 34 10.93 -7.39 3.49
C PRO A 34 9.73 -8.36 3.44
N TYR A 35 8.64 -7.93 2.78
CA TYR A 35 7.45 -8.75 2.56
C TYR A 35 7.75 -10.03 1.78
N GLY A 36 8.70 -9.99 0.84
CA GLY A 36 9.04 -11.15 0.00
C GLY A 36 9.58 -12.36 0.76
N THR A 37 9.97 -12.22 2.03
CA THR A 37 10.40 -13.33 2.88
C THR A 37 9.27 -13.94 3.71
N LYS A 38 8.06 -13.37 3.65
CA LYS A 38 6.93 -13.75 4.49
C LYS A 38 6.00 -14.72 3.77
N SER A 39 5.22 -15.46 4.55
CA SER A 39 4.18 -16.34 4.01
C SER A 39 3.09 -15.54 3.30
N PRO A 40 2.38 -16.13 2.32
CA PRO A 40 1.24 -15.48 1.69
C PRO A 40 0.16 -15.05 2.69
N GLN A 41 -0.11 -15.87 3.72
CA GLN A 41 -1.06 -15.51 4.76
C GLN A 41 -0.62 -14.27 5.54
N THR A 42 0.66 -14.18 5.88
CA THR A 42 1.23 -13.01 6.59
C THR A 42 1.16 -11.75 5.73
N ILE A 43 1.48 -11.85 4.43
CA ILE A 43 1.41 -10.70 3.51
C ILE A 43 -0.02 -10.17 3.41
N ARG A 44 -1.02 -11.06 3.30
CA ARG A 44 -2.44 -10.68 3.29
C ARG A 44 -2.84 -9.98 4.57
N GLN A 45 -2.45 -10.52 5.72
CA GLN A 45 -2.74 -9.90 7.02
C GLN A 45 -2.16 -8.49 7.11
N PHE A 46 -0.91 -8.31 6.70
CA PHE A 46 -0.28 -6.99 6.72
C PHE A 46 -0.97 -6.02 5.77
N ALA A 47 -1.26 -6.43 4.54
CA ALA A 47 -1.98 -5.60 3.57
C ALA A 47 -3.36 -5.16 4.08
N LEU A 48 -4.11 -6.05 4.73
CA LEU A 48 -5.40 -5.72 5.34
C LEU A 48 -5.24 -4.73 6.52
N GLN A 49 -4.22 -4.90 7.34
CA GLN A 49 -3.92 -3.96 8.44
C GLN A 49 -3.54 -2.58 7.93
N ASP A 50 -2.75 -2.52 6.86
CA ASP A 50 -2.32 -1.28 6.21
C ASP A 50 -3.52 -0.55 5.59
N ALA A 51 -4.38 -1.28 4.88
CA ALA A 51 -5.61 -0.75 4.32
C ALA A 51 -6.56 -0.24 5.41
N ALA A 52 -6.76 -1.03 6.48
CA ALA A 52 -7.60 -0.63 7.62
C ALA A 52 -7.09 0.63 8.32
N PHE A 53 -5.77 0.80 8.45
CA PHE A 53 -5.17 2.03 8.96
C PHE A 53 -5.50 3.23 8.06
N LEU A 54 -5.37 3.06 6.74
CA LEU A 54 -5.64 4.13 5.78
C LEU A 54 -7.11 4.53 5.70
N LEU A 55 -8.04 3.59 5.92
CA LEU A 55 -9.48 3.89 5.94
C LEU A 55 -9.86 4.94 6.99
N ARG A 56 -9.06 5.10 8.06
CA ARG A 56 -9.28 6.12 9.10
C ARG A 56 -9.13 7.56 8.60
N PHE A 57 -8.54 7.75 7.43
CA PHE A 57 -8.37 9.06 6.78
C PHE A 57 -9.45 9.35 5.73
N ASP A 58 -10.51 8.53 5.67
CA ASP A 58 -11.62 8.63 4.70
C ASP A 58 -11.14 8.73 3.23
N PRO A 59 -10.30 7.82 2.75
CA PRO A 59 -9.76 7.90 1.40
C PRO A 59 -10.81 7.52 0.38
N LYS A 60 -10.92 8.30 -0.70
CA LYS A 60 -11.75 7.93 -1.86
C LYS A 60 -11.26 6.66 -2.59
N ILE A 61 -9.98 6.34 -2.47
CA ILE A 61 -9.34 5.15 -3.06
C ILE A 61 -8.10 4.75 -2.27
N ILE A 62 -7.88 3.43 -2.13
CA ILE A 62 -6.63 2.87 -1.59
C ILE A 62 -5.85 2.22 -2.72
N VAL A 63 -4.56 2.54 -2.79
CA VAL A 63 -3.61 1.96 -3.76
C VAL A 63 -2.58 1.13 -2.99
N ALA A 64 -2.44 -0.15 -3.36
CA ALA A 64 -1.33 -1.00 -2.95
C ALA A 64 -0.16 -0.79 -3.93
N ALA A 65 0.87 -0.06 -3.49
CA ALA A 65 2.03 0.29 -4.32
C ALA A 65 3.16 -0.77 -4.25
N CYS A 66 3.02 -1.77 -3.39
CA CYS A 66 3.95 -2.89 -3.28
C CYS A 66 3.57 -4.02 -4.26
N ASN A 67 4.46 -4.37 -5.19
CA ASN A 67 4.22 -5.50 -6.11
C ASN A 67 3.89 -6.81 -5.37
N THR A 68 4.56 -7.09 -4.25
CA THR A 68 4.32 -8.31 -3.47
C THR A 68 2.94 -8.30 -2.83
N ALA A 69 2.49 -7.18 -2.27
CA ALA A 69 1.14 -7.07 -1.73
C ALA A 69 0.08 -7.20 -2.84
N SER A 70 0.29 -6.53 -3.98
CA SER A 70 -0.62 -6.59 -5.12
C SER A 70 -0.69 -7.96 -5.77
N ALA A 71 0.37 -8.77 -5.71
CA ALA A 71 0.36 -10.13 -6.24
C ALA A 71 -0.35 -11.15 -5.32
N VAL A 72 -0.36 -10.90 -4.00
CA VAL A 72 -0.74 -11.91 -3.00
C VAL A 72 -2.05 -11.59 -2.28
N ALA A 73 -2.39 -10.31 -2.15
CA ALA A 73 -3.49 -9.81 -1.32
C ALA A 73 -4.57 -9.04 -2.12
N LEU A 74 -4.54 -9.08 -3.45
CA LEU A 74 -5.45 -8.28 -4.27
C LEU A 74 -6.92 -8.69 -4.10
N GLU A 75 -7.22 -9.98 -3.95
CA GLU A 75 -8.59 -10.45 -3.78
C GLU A 75 -9.17 -10.00 -2.44
N GLU A 76 -8.36 -10.00 -1.39
CA GLU A 76 -8.74 -9.59 -0.04
C GLU A 76 -8.89 -8.07 0.10
N LEU A 77 -8.29 -7.29 -0.81
CA LEU A 77 -8.34 -5.82 -0.82
C LEU A 77 -9.46 -5.24 -1.70
N ARG A 78 -10.21 -6.08 -2.43
CA ARG A 78 -11.35 -5.65 -3.27
C ARG A 78 -12.64 -5.53 -2.48
#